data_AF-R1IDP8-F1
#
_entry.id   AF-R1IDP8-F1
#
_cell.length_a   1.000
_cell.length_b   1.000
_cell.length_c   1.000
_cell.angle_alpha   90.00
_cell.angle_beta   90.00
_cell.angle_gamma   90.00
#
_symmetry.space_group_name_H-M   'P 1'
#
loop_
_entity.id
_entity.type
_entity.pdbx_description
1 polymer ?
#
loop_
_entity_poly.entity_id
_entity_poly.type
_entity_poly.pdbx_seq_one_letter_code
_entity_poly.pdbx_strand_id
1 'polypeptide(L)' 'ALALEHLDLGPLLVLDVRLGEGTGAVTALPLLMMAARVLAETATHEQAGVSGPLITAPAS' A
#
# COMPACT_ATOMS: atom_id res chain seq x y z
N ALA A 1 -0.42 17.85 7.41
CA ALA A 1 0.94 18.16 6.92
C ALA A 1 0.81 18.90 5.60
N LEU A 2 1.12 20.20 5.58
CA LEU A 2 0.75 21.13 4.50
C LEU A 2 1.13 20.62 3.09
N ALA A 3 2.32 20.05 2.93
CA ALA A 3 2.77 19.50 1.65
C ALA A 3 1.92 18.32 1.15
N LEU A 4 1.56 17.37 2.02
CA LEU A 4 0.76 16.21 1.63
C LEU A 4 -0.68 16.59 1.30
N GLU A 5 -1.25 17.54 2.06
CA GLU A 5 -2.59 18.07 1.81
C GLU A 5 -2.67 18.79 0.45
N HIS A 6 -1.67 19.59 0.10
CA HIS A 6 -1.59 20.22 -1.23
C HIS A 6 -1.42 19.22 -2.38
N LEU A 7 -0.89 18.04 -2.10
CA LEU A 7 -0.71 16.97 -3.07
C LEU A 7 -1.86 15.96 -3.08
N ASP A 8 -2.86 16.12 -2.20
CA ASP A 8 -3.94 15.15 -1.98
C ASP A 8 -3.42 13.72 -1.70
N LEU A 9 -2.36 13.62 -0.88
CA LEU A 9 -1.70 12.36 -0.55
C LEU A 9 -1.94 11.94 0.90
N GLY A 10 -2.34 10.69 1.09
CA GLY A 10 -2.30 10.01 2.39
C GLY A 10 -0.90 9.48 2.71
N PRO A 11 -0.40 9.61 3.96
CA PRO A 11 0.89 9.05 4.33
C PRO A 11 0.84 7.52 4.39
N LEU A 12 1.83 6.85 3.81
CA LEU A 12 1.98 5.38 3.90
C LEU A 12 2.40 4.90 5.29
N LEU A 13 3.20 5.70 6.00
CA LEU A 13 3.81 5.36 7.29
C LEU A 13 3.82 6.58 8.22
N VAL A 14 3.57 6.36 9.51
CA VAL A 14 3.66 7.39 10.56
C VAL A 14 4.66 6.89 11.61
N LEU A 15 5.91 7.33 11.51
CA LEU A 15 7.04 6.82 12.31
C LEU A 15 7.78 7.91 13.10
N ASP A 16 7.28 9.15 13.09
CA ASP A 16 7.91 10.32 13.75
C ASP A 16 9.40 10.56 13.39
N VAL A 17 9.84 10.14 12.20
CA VAL A 17 11.21 10.38 11.73
C VAL A 17 11.43 11.88 11.49
N ARG A 18 12.53 12.42 12.02
CA ARG A 18 12.91 13.85 11.91
C ARG A 18 14.34 14.08 11.37
N LEU A 19 15.06 13.00 11.06
CA LEU A 19 16.47 13.05 10.63
C LEU A 19 16.68 13.75 9.27
N GLY A 20 15.68 13.69 8.37
CA GLY A 20 15.80 14.25 7.02
C GLY A 20 16.47 13.28 6.04
N GLU A 21 17.21 13.83 5.08
CA GLU A 21 18.08 13.09 4.11
C GLU A 21 17.40 11.94 3.32
N GLY A 22 16.08 11.94 3.24
CA GLY A 22 15.32 10.86 2.62
C GLY A 22 15.17 9.60 3.48
N THR A 23 15.62 9.59 4.74
CA THR A 23 15.44 8.44 5.64
C THR A 23 13.98 8.00 5.74
N GLY A 24 13.04 8.96 5.86
CA GLY A 24 11.61 8.66 5.88
C GLY A 24 11.04 8.15 4.54
N ALA A 25 11.73 8.39 3.41
CA ALA A 25 11.34 7.84 2.12
C ALA A 25 11.85 6.39 1.97
N VAL A 26 13.10 6.13 2.39
CA VAL A 26 13.70 4.78 2.34
C VAL A 26 12.94 3.79 3.22
N THR A 27 12.35 4.22 4.34
CA THR A 27 11.51 3.34 5.17
C THR A 27 10.26 2.82 4.45
N ALA A 28 9.75 3.54 3.44
CA ALA A 28 8.60 3.12 2.63
C ALA A 28 8.99 2.20 1.46
N LEU A 29 10.28 2.08 1.12
CA LEU A 29 10.75 1.34 -0.04
C LEU A 29 10.31 -0.15 -0.05
N PRO A 30 10.37 -0.90 1.08
CA PRO A 30 9.91 -2.29 1.09
C PRO A 30 8.41 -2.43 0.76
N LEU A 31 7.56 -1.51 1.23
CA LEU A 31 6.14 -1.50 0.93
C LEU A 31 5.88 -1.26 -0.57
N LEU A 32 6.60 -0.30 -1.16
CA LEU A 32 6.49 -0.01 -2.59
C LEU A 32 6.92 -1.21 -3.45
N MET A 33 8.01 -1.88 -3.07
CA MET A 33 8.48 -3.10 -3.74
C MET A 33 7.44 -4.22 -3.64
N MET A 34 6.86 -4.45 -2.47
CA MET A 34 5.79 -5.45 -2.30
C MET A 34 4.56 -5.11 -3.15
N ALA A 35 4.13 -3.85 -3.17
CA ALA A 35 3.00 -3.43 -3.99
C ALA A 35 3.26 -3.68 -5.49
N ALA A 36 4.45 -3.35 -5.98
CA ALA A 36 4.84 -3.62 -7.36
C ALA A 36 4.83 -5.12 -7.68
N ARG A 37 5.32 -5.96 -6.77
CA ARG A 37 5.29 -7.42 -6.93
C ARG A 37 3.87 -7.97 -6.91
N VAL A 38 3.02 -7.50 -5.99
CA VAL A 38 1.61 -7.89 -5.95
C VAL A 38 0.94 -7.54 -7.28
N LEU A 39 1.19 -6.36 -7.83
CA LEU A 39 0.64 -5.96 -9.12
C LEU A 39 1.12 -6.86 -10.28
N ALA A 40 2.40 -7.27 -10.27
CA ALA A 40 3.01 -8.01 -11.37
C ALA A 40 2.86 -9.54 -11.28
N GLU A 41 2.79 -10.10 -10.07
CA GLU A 41 2.95 -11.53 -9.81
C GLU A 41 1.67 -12.19 -9.27
N THR A 42 0.65 -11.41 -8.89
CA THR A 42 -0.59 -12.00 -8.34
C THR A 42 -1.42 -12.65 -9.43
N ALA A 43 -1.67 -13.95 -9.28
CA ALA A 43 -2.58 -14.69 -10.13
C ALA A 43 -4.01 -14.15 -9.99
N THR A 44 -4.75 -14.10 -11.10
CA THR A 44 -6.19 -13.81 -11.07
C THR A 44 -6.95 -14.90 -10.31
N HIS A 45 -8.17 -14.60 -9.85
CA HIS A 45 -9.02 -15.55 -9.13
C HIS A 45 -9.25 -16.85 -9.91
N GLU A 46 -9.43 -16.75 -11.23
CA GLU A 46 -9.56 -17.90 -12.12
C GLU A 46 -8.27 -18.74 -12.11
N GLN A 47 -7.11 -18.10 -12.31
CA GLN A 47 -5.82 -18.78 -12.30
C GLN A 47 -5.49 -19.42 -10.95
N ALA A 48 -5.96 -18.83 -9.85
CA ALA A 48 -5.80 -19.35 -8.49
C ALA A 48 -6.84 -20.43 -8.10
N GLY A 49 -7.83 -20.71 -8.97
CA GLY A 49 -8.91 -21.67 -8.68
C GLY A 49 -9.85 -21.24 -7.55
N VAL A 50 -9.91 -19.94 -7.24
CA VAL A 50 -10.74 -19.40 -6.16
C VAL A 50 -12.17 -19.19 -6.68
N SER A 51 -13.13 -19.91 -6.10
CA SER A 51 -14.56 -19.75 -6.39
C SER A 51 -15.29 -19.14 -5.19
N GLY A 52 -16.06 -18.07 -5.41
CA GLY A 52 -16.89 -17.42 -4.38
C GLY A 52 -16.66 -15.91 -4.26
N PRO A 53 -17.52 -15.20 -3.50
CA PRO A 53 -17.39 -13.75 -3.30
C PRO A 53 -16.13 -13.41 -2.51
N LEU A 54 -15.40 -12.38 -2.94
CA LEU A 54 -14.07 -12.01 -2.40
C LEU A 54 -14.12 -11.25 -1.07
N ILE A 55 -15.31 -10.80 -0.69
CA ILE A 55 -15.69 -10.30 0.62
C ILE A 55 -17.22 -10.38 0.61
N THR A 56 -17.80 -11.15 1.52
CA THR A 56 -19.19 -10.91 1.90
C THR A 56 -19.15 -9.68 2.80
N ALA A 57 -19.67 -8.54 2.34
CA ALA A 57 -19.85 -7.38 3.21
C ALA A 57 -20.59 -7.83 4.49
N PRO A 58 -20.23 -7.32 5.68
CA PRO A 58 -20.98 -7.63 6.88
C PRO A 58 -22.44 -7.22 6.65
N ALA A 59 -23.35 -8.19 6.79
CA ALA A 59 -24.78 -7.89 6.87
C ALA A 59 -24.97 -6.91 8.02
N SER A 60 -25.69 -5.82 7.72
CA SER A 60 -25.95 -4.70 8.62
C SER A 60 -26.54 -5.12 9.96
#